data_AF-A0A496A7Q3-F1
#
_entry.id   AF-A0A496A7Q3-F1
#
_cell.length_a   1.000
_cell.length_b   1.000
_cell.length_c   1.000
_cell.angle_alpha   90.00
_cell.angle_beta   90.00
_cell.angle_gamma   90.00
#
_symmetry.space_group_name_H-M   'P 1'
#
loop_
_entity.id
_entity.type
_entity.pdbx_description
1 polymer ?
#
loop_
_entity_poly.entity_id
_entity_poly.type
_entity_poly.pdbx_seq_one_letter_code
_entity_poly.pdbx_strand_id
1 'polypeptide(L)'
;MAITYDFIVYSSRTSATGWILGMRALHGEVPLDIVIPDEYGTSDPENPEVVGVLTTEGLERESVDGLELYRYLRQLNPKKNNSFGYNEVVIRNIHSRLSALKVDEEIRVQVTYSERRETYTQFSYHIKLIGIFGGTDAAALADPPDEIAAPFSPEQNPPLQEQINFSNTAQPVYKTTNTLDKLISFTQNLQKELTQTRRELADMADKVLRLEDERRRIEDEQQRFSEIHNLIEDIFDRLNRLELFDPRIQSLEADRHQLHNLQQNLRQFLLGLHQQARIYLQESADRTEDQ
;
A
#
# COMPACT_ATOMS: atom_id res chain seq x y z
N MET A 1 20.17 18.48 25.26
CA MET A 1 20.08 19.27 24.01
C MET A 1 19.20 18.47 23.07
N ALA A 2 18.14 19.10 22.54
CA ALA A 2 17.30 18.49 21.52
C ALA A 2 17.78 19.03 20.17
N ILE A 3 18.10 18.14 19.24
CA ILE A 3 18.48 18.50 17.88
C ILE A 3 17.22 18.43 17.04
N THR A 4 16.92 19.49 16.31
CA THR A 4 15.75 19.57 15.44
C THR A 4 16.18 20.04 14.06
N TYR A 5 15.89 19.23 13.04
CA TYR A 5 16.13 19.58 11.64
C TYR A 5 14.82 19.59 10.88
N ASP A 6 14.63 20.62 10.08
CA ASP A 6 13.45 20.81 9.25
C ASP A 6 13.85 20.83 7.78
N PHE A 7 13.21 19.97 6.98
CA PHE A 7 13.41 19.93 5.54
C PHE A 7 12.09 19.68 4.81
N ILE A 8 12.03 20.09 3.55
CA ILE A 8 10.90 19.86 2.66
C ILE A 8 11.29 18.79 1.65
N VAL A 9 10.39 17.87 1.40
CA VAL A 9 10.44 16.93 0.28
C VAL A 9 9.27 17.22 -0.62
N TYR A 10 9.53 17.30 -1.92
CA TYR A 10 8.50 17.54 -2.92
C TYR A 10 8.57 16.52 -4.04
N SER A 11 7.40 16.23 -4.60
CA SER A 11 7.29 15.40 -5.80
C SER A 11 6.44 16.12 -6.83
N SER A 12 7.00 16.39 -8.00
CA SER A 12 6.28 16.99 -9.11
C SER A 12 6.13 16.00 -10.26
N ARG A 13 4.98 16.06 -10.93
CA ARG A 13 4.71 15.23 -12.10
C ARG A 13 4.98 16.04 -13.36
N THR A 14 6.11 15.80 -14.01
CA THR A 14 6.52 16.53 -15.23
C THR A 14 5.95 15.95 -16.51
N SER A 15 5.59 14.66 -16.51
CA SER A 15 4.95 14.02 -17.67
C SER A 15 4.06 12.86 -17.26
N ALA A 16 3.46 12.15 -18.23
CA ALA A 16 2.60 11.00 -17.95
C ALA A 16 3.32 9.92 -17.13
N THR A 17 4.63 9.75 -17.35
CA THR A 17 5.49 8.73 -16.74
C THR A 17 6.71 9.29 -16.00
N GLY A 18 6.97 10.60 -16.11
CA GLY A 18 8.13 11.27 -15.50
C GLY A 18 7.74 12.05 -14.26
N TRP A 19 8.55 11.86 -13.21
CA TRP A 19 8.41 12.47 -11.90
C TRP A 19 9.73 13.11 -11.50
N ILE A 20 9.68 14.19 -10.73
CA ILE A 20 10.85 14.76 -10.07
C ILE A 20 10.61 14.65 -8.58
N LEU A 21 11.58 14.08 -7.87
CA LEU A 21 11.64 14.06 -6.42
C LEU A 21 12.73 15.06 -5.99
N GLY A 22 12.35 16.05 -5.20
CA GLY A 22 13.28 17.04 -4.69
C GLY A 22 13.25 17.11 -3.16
N MET A 23 14.36 17.51 -2.58
CA MET A 23 14.53 17.71 -1.15
C MET A 23 15.24 19.03 -0.92
N ARG A 24 14.84 19.82 0.08
CA ARG A 24 15.52 21.07 0.44
C ARG A 24 15.47 21.31 1.94
N ALA A 25 16.56 21.77 2.52
CA ALA A 25 16.57 22.18 3.93
C ALA A 25 15.76 23.49 4.08
N LEU A 26 14.98 23.60 5.17
CA LEU A 26 14.28 24.85 5.49
C LEU A 26 15.23 25.86 6.14
N HIS A 27 16.12 25.38 7.00
CA HIS A 27 17.11 26.21 7.69
C HIS A 27 18.42 25.43 7.84
N GLY A 28 19.53 26.07 7.46
CA GLY A 28 20.87 25.54 7.67
C GLY A 28 21.17 24.28 6.87
N GLU A 29 22.15 23.55 7.37
CA GLU A 29 22.73 22.34 6.80
C GLU A 29 22.15 21.11 7.51
N VAL A 30 21.41 20.26 6.79
CA VAL A 30 20.82 19.03 7.35
C VAL A 30 21.67 17.83 6.93
N PRO A 31 22.22 17.05 7.88
CA PRO A 31 22.97 15.83 7.56
C PRO A 31 22.16 14.84 6.68
N LEU A 32 22.77 14.31 5.60
CA LEU A 32 22.07 13.40 4.66
C LEU A 32 21.72 12.04 5.26
N ASP A 33 22.41 11.58 6.29
CA ASP A 33 22.07 10.39 7.09
C ASP A 33 20.69 10.50 7.76
N ILE A 34 20.26 11.72 8.09
CA ILE A 34 18.93 12.01 8.65
C ILE A 34 17.86 12.03 7.55
N VAL A 35 18.25 12.43 6.34
CA VAL A 35 17.38 12.54 5.16
C VAL A 35 17.20 11.17 4.51
N ILE A 36 18.27 10.40 4.31
CA ILE A 36 18.28 9.06 3.72
C ILE A 36 18.82 8.10 4.79
N PRO A 37 17.96 7.57 5.69
CA PRO A 37 18.42 6.61 6.68
C PRO A 37 18.86 5.33 5.97
N ASP A 38 20.10 4.91 6.19
CA ASP A 38 20.68 3.73 5.55
C ASP A 38 19.76 2.51 5.63
N GLU A 39 19.55 1.88 4.47
CA GLU A 39 19.02 0.53 4.40
C GLU A 39 20.01 -0.38 5.14
N TYR A 40 19.59 -0.95 6.28
CA TYR A 40 20.21 -2.09 6.97
C TYR A 40 21.63 -2.47 6.49
N GLY A 41 22.66 -1.78 6.99
CA GLY A 41 24.02 -2.31 7.14
C GLY A 41 24.59 -3.16 5.99
N THR A 42 24.48 -2.73 4.74
CA THR A 42 25.43 -3.19 3.72
C THR A 42 26.65 -2.31 3.77
N SER A 43 27.61 -2.70 4.61
CA SER A 43 29.00 -2.27 4.52
C SER A 43 29.59 -2.82 3.22
N ASP A 44 29.27 -2.18 2.10
CA ASP A 44 29.88 -2.46 0.81
C ASP A 44 31.14 -1.60 0.68
N PRO A 45 32.35 -2.19 0.59
CA PRO A 45 33.61 -1.45 0.56
C PRO A 45 33.87 -0.70 -0.76
N GLU A 46 32.98 -0.81 -1.75
CA GLU A 46 33.09 -0.15 -3.07
C GLU A 46 32.19 1.07 -3.25
N ASN A 47 31.23 1.31 -2.35
CA ASN A 47 30.38 2.50 -2.37
C ASN A 47 30.65 3.32 -1.09
N PRO A 48 31.35 4.45 -1.16
CA PRO A 48 31.58 5.26 0.03
C PRO A 48 30.23 5.73 0.59
N GLU A 49 30.08 5.61 1.92
CA GLU A 49 29.04 6.28 2.71
C GLU A 49 28.72 7.65 2.10
N VAL A 50 27.45 7.92 1.81
CA VAL A 50 27.00 9.21 1.28
C VAL A 50 27.09 10.24 2.41
N VAL A 51 28.31 10.67 2.73
CA VAL A 51 28.59 11.77 3.65
C VAL A 51 28.41 13.06 2.85
N GLY A 52 27.20 13.60 2.92
CA GLY A 52 26.90 14.92 2.39
C GLY A 52 25.87 15.63 3.25
N VAL A 53 25.63 16.88 2.91
CA VAL A 53 24.77 17.77 3.68
C VAL A 53 23.72 18.33 2.74
N LEU A 54 22.45 18.24 3.13
CA LEU A 54 21.36 18.89 2.44
C LEU A 54 21.40 20.39 2.76
N THR A 55 21.62 21.19 1.72
CA THR A 55 21.66 22.65 1.79
C THR A 55 20.31 23.25 1.36
N THR A 56 20.21 24.58 1.39
CA THR A 56 19.01 25.34 0.98
C THR A 56 18.72 25.29 -0.52
N GLU A 57 19.72 24.98 -1.36
CA GLU A 57 19.56 24.85 -2.83
C GLU A 57 18.88 23.54 -3.23
N GLY A 58 18.89 22.55 -2.32
CA GLY A 58 18.15 21.30 -2.48
C GLY A 58 18.80 20.29 -3.44
N LEU A 59 18.39 19.03 -3.30
CA LEU A 59 18.75 17.92 -4.17
C LEU A 59 17.52 17.56 -4.99
N GLU A 60 17.63 17.57 -6.32
CA GLU A 60 16.59 17.11 -7.23
C GLU A 60 17.02 15.85 -7.96
N ARG A 61 16.09 14.91 -8.11
CA ARG A 61 16.29 13.65 -8.82
C ARG A 61 15.08 13.36 -9.71
N GLU A 62 15.35 13.07 -10.97
CA GLU A 62 14.35 12.56 -11.90
C GLU A 62 14.07 11.08 -11.61
N SER A 63 12.79 10.73 -11.62
CA SER A 63 12.29 9.38 -11.36
C SER A 63 11.23 8.97 -12.36
N VAL A 64 11.18 7.67 -12.62
CA VAL A 64 10.15 7.02 -13.44
C VAL A 64 9.00 6.51 -12.55
N ASP A 65 9.20 6.46 -11.22
CA ASP A 65 8.24 5.92 -10.26
C ASP A 65 7.56 7.03 -9.45
N GLY A 66 6.28 7.27 -9.71
CA GLY A 66 5.47 8.25 -8.97
C GLY A 66 5.19 7.90 -7.51
N LEU A 67 5.58 6.71 -7.06
CA LEU A 67 5.45 6.27 -5.66
C LEU A 67 6.78 6.34 -4.89
N GLU A 68 7.85 6.88 -5.48
CA GLU A 68 9.15 7.01 -4.79
C GLU A 68 9.05 7.87 -3.53
N LEU A 69 8.32 8.99 -3.58
CA LEU A 69 8.06 9.83 -2.39
C LEU A 69 7.35 9.03 -1.28
N TYR A 70 6.40 8.18 -1.64
CA TYR A 70 5.68 7.37 -0.66
C TYR A 70 6.61 6.34 0.00
N ARG A 71 7.48 5.67 -0.79
CA ARG A 71 8.47 4.71 -0.25
C ARG A 71 9.48 5.40 0.66
N TYR A 72 9.95 6.58 0.25
CA TYR A 72 10.83 7.40 1.06
C TYR A 72 10.22 7.77 2.42
N LEU A 73 8.99 8.28 2.46
CA LEU A 73 8.32 8.62 3.72
C LEU A 73 8.05 7.37 4.59
N ARG A 74 7.89 6.20 3.97
CA ARG A 74 7.78 4.91 4.66
C ARG A 74 9.11 4.47 5.29
N GLN A 75 10.24 4.73 4.65
CA GLN A 75 11.57 4.46 5.19
C GLN A 75 11.84 5.33 6.43
N LEU A 76 11.43 6.61 6.42
CA LEU A 76 11.56 7.51 7.56
C LEU A 76 10.70 7.09 8.78
N ASN A 77 9.58 6.40 8.56
CA ASN A 77 8.69 5.94 9.62
C ASN A 77 8.54 4.40 9.61
N PRO A 78 9.61 3.64 9.94
CA PRO A 78 9.55 2.19 9.94
C PRO A 78 8.60 1.73 11.04
N LYS A 79 7.60 0.91 10.67
CA LYS A 79 6.55 0.43 11.57
C LYS A 79 7.15 -0.28 12.78
N LYS A 80 7.30 0.43 13.90
CA LYS A 80 7.80 -0.18 15.13
C LYS A 80 6.74 -0.56 16.15
N ASN A 81 5.48 -0.13 16.06
CA ASN A 81 4.39 -0.67 16.90
C ASN A 81 2.97 -0.26 16.44
N ASN A 82 2.00 -1.12 16.77
CA ASN A 82 0.58 -1.22 16.40
C ASN A 82 -0.37 -0.01 16.63
N SER A 83 0.12 1.22 16.76
CA SER A 83 -0.76 2.40 16.85
C SER A 83 -0.82 3.12 15.51
N PHE A 84 -2.03 3.36 14.99
CA PHE A 84 -2.27 4.31 13.89
C PHE A 84 -1.81 5.71 14.33
N GLY A 85 -0.55 6.03 14.07
CA GLY A 85 0.03 7.33 14.40
C GLY A 85 -0.37 8.41 13.39
N TYR A 86 -0.25 9.68 13.78
CA TYR A 86 -0.49 10.84 12.91
C TYR A 86 0.25 10.72 11.57
N ASN A 87 1.53 10.33 11.59
CA ASN A 87 2.34 10.15 10.39
C ASN A 87 1.75 9.12 9.41
N GLU A 88 1.13 8.04 9.91
CA GLU A 88 0.53 7.01 9.05
C GLU A 88 -0.67 7.55 8.25
N VAL A 89 -1.49 8.37 8.91
CA VAL A 89 -2.63 9.02 8.26
C VAL A 89 -2.14 10.00 7.19
N VAL A 90 -1.09 10.76 7.49
CA VAL A 90 -0.49 11.70 6.53
C VAL A 90 0.14 10.97 5.35
N ILE A 91 0.95 9.93 5.58
CA ILE A 91 1.58 9.14 4.51
C ILE A 91 0.53 8.49 3.59
N ARG A 92 -0.57 7.96 4.16
CA ARG A 92 -1.67 7.38 3.37
C ARG A 92 -2.41 8.45 2.55
N ASN A 93 -2.60 9.64 3.12
CA ASN A 93 -3.20 10.78 2.41
C ASN A 93 -2.32 11.21 1.24
N ILE A 94 -1.00 11.32 1.46
CA ILE A 94 0.00 11.61 0.41
C ILE A 94 -0.07 10.57 -0.70
N HIS A 95 -0.14 9.27 -0.37
CA HIS A 95 -0.29 8.20 -1.36
C HIS A 95 -1.52 8.41 -2.25
N SER A 96 -2.68 8.69 -1.67
CA SER A 96 -3.91 8.93 -2.45
C SER A 96 -3.81 10.16 -3.35
N ARG A 97 -3.10 11.20 -2.89
CA ARG A 97 -2.91 12.46 -3.63
C ARG A 97 -1.88 12.32 -4.75
N LEU A 98 -0.81 11.56 -4.52
CA LEU A 98 0.18 11.25 -5.56
C LEU A 98 -0.46 10.55 -6.76
N SER A 99 -1.35 9.57 -6.51
CA SER A 99 -2.07 8.90 -7.60
C SER A 99 -3.05 9.81 -8.36
N ALA A 100 -3.52 10.89 -7.73
CA ALA A 100 -4.48 11.84 -8.30
C ALA A 100 -3.83 13.11 -8.87
N LEU A 101 -2.49 13.22 -8.81
CA LEU A 101 -1.74 14.40 -9.20
C LEU A 101 -1.77 14.60 -10.73
N LYS A 102 -2.10 15.80 -11.19
CA LYS A 102 -2.07 16.16 -12.61
C LYS A 102 -0.65 16.49 -13.06
N VAL A 103 -0.44 16.55 -14.37
CA VAL A 103 0.83 17.04 -14.94
C VAL A 103 1.01 18.51 -14.54
N ASP A 104 2.23 18.88 -14.17
CA ASP A 104 2.65 20.20 -13.66
C ASP A 104 2.11 20.56 -12.26
N GLU A 105 1.60 19.57 -11.52
CA GLU A 105 1.31 19.70 -10.09
C GLU A 105 2.46 19.12 -9.25
N GLU A 106 2.74 19.76 -8.12
CA GLU A 106 3.77 19.42 -7.14
C GLU A 106 3.12 19.19 -5.78
N ILE A 107 3.41 18.07 -5.13
CA ILE A 107 3.06 17.84 -3.73
C ILE A 107 4.25 18.18 -2.84
N ARG A 108 4.04 18.99 -1.79
CA ARG A 108 5.09 19.39 -0.84
C ARG A 108 4.82 18.84 0.55
N VAL A 109 5.85 18.25 1.16
CA VAL A 109 5.80 17.61 2.48
C VAL A 109 6.90 18.19 3.35
N GLN A 110 6.55 18.68 4.54
CA GLN A 110 7.51 19.09 5.55
C GLN A 110 7.82 17.89 6.45
N VAL A 111 9.11 17.65 6.69
CA VAL A 111 9.58 16.63 7.61
C VAL A 111 10.42 17.32 8.69
N THR A 112 10.03 17.10 9.93
CA THR A 112 10.76 17.56 11.12
C THR A 112 11.37 16.36 11.80
N TYR A 113 12.70 16.30 11.86
CA TYR A 113 13.42 15.35 12.68
C TYR A 113 13.64 15.94 14.07
N SER A 114 13.40 15.16 15.12
CA SER A 114 13.71 15.54 16.49
C SER A 114 14.44 14.42 17.23
N GLU A 115 15.63 14.73 17.75
CA GLU A 115 16.42 13.84 18.61
C GLU A 115 16.35 14.31 20.06
N ARG A 116 15.92 13.43 20.97
CA ARG A 116 15.97 13.68 22.42
C ARG A 116 16.92 12.68 23.07
N ARG A 117 17.92 13.18 23.80
CA ARG A 117 18.85 12.36 24.62
C ARG A 117 18.15 11.79 25.87
N GLU A 118 17.05 11.06 25.72
CA GLU A 118 16.38 10.35 26.81
C GLU A 118 16.17 8.88 26.47
N THR A 119 16.14 8.05 27.52
CA THR A 119 16.50 6.62 27.56
C THR A 119 15.60 5.66 26.76
N TYR A 120 14.55 6.12 26.06
CA TYR A 120 13.54 5.22 25.46
C TYR A 120 13.07 5.56 24.04
N THR A 121 13.36 6.75 23.50
CA THR A 121 13.11 7.06 22.07
C THR A 121 14.25 7.92 21.52
N GLN A 122 15.15 7.29 20.77
CA GLN A 122 16.40 7.91 20.35
C GLN A 122 16.18 9.05 19.35
N PHE A 123 15.16 8.97 18.49
CA PHE A 123 14.77 10.04 17.56
C PHE A 123 13.33 9.82 17.04
N SER A 124 12.70 10.87 16.52
CA SER A 124 11.39 10.79 15.87
C SER A 124 11.29 11.73 14.67
N TYR A 125 10.55 11.28 13.65
CA TYR A 125 10.18 12.09 12.51
C TYR A 125 8.72 12.53 12.65
N HIS A 126 8.43 13.79 12.36
CA HIS A 126 7.08 14.33 12.22
C HIS A 126 6.85 14.74 10.77
N ILE A 127 5.84 14.15 10.13
CA ILE A 127 5.58 14.35 8.70
C ILE A 127 4.28 15.14 8.55
N LYS A 128 4.36 16.29 7.88
CA LYS A 128 3.24 17.19 7.63
C LYS A 128 3.09 17.47 6.14
N LEU A 129 1.91 17.21 5.59
CA LEU A 129 1.58 17.61 4.23
C LEU A 129 1.31 19.12 4.17
N ILE A 130 2.04 19.84 3.33
CA ILE A 130 1.87 21.29 3.14
C ILE A 130 0.71 21.54 2.17
N GLY A 131 0.71 20.86 1.02
CA GLY A 131 -0.30 21.08 -0.02
C GLY A 131 0.09 20.50 -1.37
N ILE A 132 -0.80 20.68 -2.34
CA ILE A 132 -0.56 20.47 -3.77
C ILE A 132 -0.50 21.86 -4.41
N PHE A 133 0.54 22.12 -5.18
CA PHE A 133 0.81 23.40 -5.83
C PHE A 133 0.87 23.18 -7.34
N GLY A 134 0.23 24.04 -8.12
CA GLY A 134 0.41 24.07 -9.57
C GLY A 134 1.69 24.83 -9.93
N GLY A 135 2.28 24.53 -11.09
CA GLY A 135 3.55 25.12 -11.55
C GLY A 135 3.65 26.66 -11.55
N THR A 136 2.54 27.40 -11.46
CA THR A 136 2.54 28.87 -11.31
C THR A 136 2.65 29.36 -9.86
N ASP A 137 2.27 28.55 -8.88
CA ASP A 137 2.27 28.94 -7.45
C ASP A 137 3.60 28.59 -6.76
N ALA A 138 4.42 27.75 -7.38
CA ALA A 138 5.72 27.32 -6.85
C ALA A 138 6.74 28.46 -6.75
N ALA A 139 6.66 29.47 -7.64
CA ALA A 139 7.57 30.61 -7.69
C ALA A 139 7.14 31.80 -6.80
N ALA A 140 5.88 31.87 -6.38
CA ALA A 140 5.33 33.03 -5.66
C ALA A 140 5.58 33.02 -4.14
N LEU A 141 6.24 31.99 -3.61
CA LEU A 141 6.53 31.82 -2.17
C LEU A 141 8.03 31.68 -1.87
N ALA A 142 8.89 32.06 -2.82
CA ALA A 142 10.35 31.93 -2.71
C ALA A 142 11.05 33.15 -2.07
N ASP A 143 10.33 34.22 -1.70
CA ASP A 143 10.93 35.38 -1.02
C ASP A 143 10.50 35.48 0.46
N PRO A 144 11.45 35.76 1.38
CA PRO A 144 11.17 36.03 2.79
C PRO A 144 10.50 37.42 2.97
N PRO A 145 9.85 37.68 4.13
CA PRO A 145 9.01 38.85 4.32
C PRO A 145 9.86 40.06 4.68
N ASP A 146 10.03 41.00 3.76
CA ASP A 146 10.41 42.37 4.12
C ASP A 146 9.15 43.20 4.35
N GLU A 147 9.02 43.70 5.58
CA GLU A 147 8.21 44.86 5.90
C GLU A 147 8.53 45.99 4.90
N ILE A 148 7.51 46.67 4.38
CA ILE A 148 7.36 48.14 4.40
C ILE A 148 6.03 48.53 3.74
N ALA A 149 5.23 49.24 4.55
CA ALA A 149 4.30 50.32 4.24
C ALA A 149 3.26 50.18 3.10
N ALA A 150 2.00 50.29 3.50
CA ALA A 150 0.90 50.78 2.67
C ALA A 150 1.24 52.09 1.95
N PRO A 151 0.57 52.38 0.82
CA PRO A 151 -0.50 53.38 0.91
C PRO A 151 -1.77 53.08 0.08
N PHE A 152 -2.91 53.33 0.73
CA PHE A 152 -4.18 53.89 0.22
C PHE A 152 -4.53 53.83 -1.30
N SER A 153 -5.58 53.04 -1.61
CA SER A 153 -6.91 53.40 -2.21
C SER A 153 -7.04 54.21 -3.53
N PRO A 154 -8.22 54.21 -4.22
CA PRO A 154 -9.31 53.22 -4.37
C PRO A 154 -9.88 53.12 -5.82
N GLU A 155 -10.99 52.38 -5.98
CA GLU A 155 -12.01 52.38 -7.05
C GLU A 155 -11.74 51.55 -8.33
N GLN A 156 -12.57 50.53 -8.57
CA GLN A 156 -13.69 50.59 -9.53
C GLN A 156 -14.27 49.18 -9.74
N ASN A 157 -15.46 48.93 -9.18
CA ASN A 157 -16.40 47.97 -9.76
C ASN A 157 -17.17 48.66 -10.89
N PRO A 158 -17.44 47.98 -12.00
CA PRO A 158 -18.64 48.24 -12.80
C PRO A 158 -19.62 47.05 -12.78
N PRO A 159 -20.90 47.29 -13.14
CA PRO A 159 -22.05 46.68 -12.48
C PRO A 159 -22.81 45.65 -13.33
N LEU A 160 -23.58 44.79 -12.66
CA LEU A 160 -24.68 44.03 -13.26
C LEU A 160 -25.92 44.93 -13.35
N GLN A 161 -26.52 44.95 -14.53
CA GLN A 161 -27.70 45.71 -14.91
C GLN A 161 -28.97 45.18 -14.24
N GLU A 162 -29.89 46.08 -13.87
CA GLU A 162 -31.32 45.85 -14.02
C GLU A 162 -32.06 47.19 -14.17
N GLN A 163 -32.80 47.32 -15.27
CA GLN A 163 -33.64 48.45 -15.63
C GLN A 163 -34.94 48.41 -14.84
N ILE A 164 -35.31 49.47 -14.11
CA ILE A 164 -36.70 49.94 -14.02
C ILE A 164 -36.68 51.48 -13.84
N ASN A 165 -37.20 52.19 -14.85
CA ASN A 165 -37.56 53.61 -14.76
C ASN A 165 -38.90 53.75 -14.04
N PHE A 166 -39.01 54.64 -13.03
CA PHE A 166 -40.17 55.51 -12.83
C PHE A 166 -39.77 56.73 -11.98
N SER A 167 -40.14 57.91 -12.48
CA SER A 167 -39.96 59.25 -11.91
C SER A 167 -40.88 59.54 -10.72
N ASN A 168 -40.38 60.16 -9.64
CA ASN A 168 -40.94 61.40 -9.04
C ASN A 168 -40.29 61.81 -7.70
N THR A 169 -39.81 63.07 -7.68
CA THR A 169 -39.84 64.10 -6.62
C THR A 169 -39.66 63.76 -5.13
N ALA A 170 -38.55 64.29 -4.58
CA ALA A 170 -38.43 65.06 -3.32
C ALA A 170 -39.16 64.57 -2.04
N GLN A 171 -38.42 63.94 -1.11
CA GLN A 171 -38.15 64.41 0.27
C GLN A 171 -37.37 63.36 1.08
N PRO A 172 -36.65 63.75 2.15
CA PRO A 172 -35.62 62.93 2.78
C PRO A 172 -36.22 61.96 3.79
N VAL A 173 -36.09 60.66 3.55
CA VAL A 173 -36.43 59.63 4.54
C VAL A 173 -35.15 59.21 5.23
N TYR A 174 -35.08 59.49 6.52
CA TYR A 174 -34.03 59.07 7.44
C TYR A 174 -33.72 57.58 7.25
N LYS A 175 -32.45 57.25 6.96
CA LYS A 175 -31.93 55.88 6.96
C LYS A 175 -31.89 55.35 8.40
N THR A 176 -33.02 54.90 8.92
CA THR A 176 -33.04 54.09 10.14
C THR A 176 -32.98 52.61 9.76
N THR A 177 -31.81 52.01 10.01
CA THR A 177 -31.64 50.61 10.43
C THR A 177 -32.31 49.51 9.59
N ASN A 178 -31.76 49.25 8.40
CA ASN A 178 -31.87 47.94 7.73
C ASN A 178 -30.84 46.96 8.34
N THR A 179 -30.93 46.77 9.66
CA THR A 179 -30.14 45.79 10.44
C THR A 179 -30.99 44.58 10.80
N LEU A 180 -32.29 44.79 11.01
CA LEU A 180 -33.26 43.74 11.33
C LEU A 180 -33.51 42.80 10.13
N ASP A 181 -33.70 43.34 8.93
CA ASP A 181 -33.87 42.50 7.72
C ASP A 181 -32.59 41.72 7.36
N LYS A 182 -31.41 42.32 7.62
CA LYS A 182 -30.12 41.62 7.50
C LYS A 182 -29.97 40.50 8.52
N LEU A 183 -30.44 40.70 9.76
CA LEU A 183 -30.42 39.67 10.79
C LEU A 183 -31.40 38.53 10.47
N ILE A 184 -32.59 38.86 9.96
CA ILE A 184 -33.61 37.90 9.54
C ILE A 184 -33.12 37.07 8.35
N SER A 185 -32.54 37.71 7.32
CA SER A 185 -31.98 37.00 6.17
C SER A 185 -30.78 36.12 6.55
N PHE A 186 -29.91 36.60 7.45
CA PHE A 186 -28.80 35.81 7.97
C PHE A 186 -29.28 34.57 8.77
N THR A 187 -30.26 34.74 9.66
CA THR A 187 -30.82 33.62 10.43
C THR A 187 -31.56 32.61 9.55
N GLN A 188 -32.28 33.07 8.52
CA GLN A 188 -32.90 32.18 7.53
C GLN A 188 -31.87 31.40 6.70
N ASN A 189 -30.76 32.03 6.32
CA ASN A 189 -29.67 31.35 5.61
C ASN A 189 -28.99 30.31 6.50
N LEU A 190 -28.68 30.64 7.76
CA LEU A 190 -28.14 29.67 8.73
C LEU A 190 -29.09 28.49 8.94
N GLN A 191 -30.39 28.74 9.00
CA GLN A 191 -31.39 27.68 9.15
C GLN A 191 -31.43 26.77 7.92
N LYS A 192 -31.32 27.34 6.71
CA LYS A 192 -31.21 26.55 5.46
C LYS A 192 -29.93 25.72 5.44
N GLU A 193 -28.78 26.32 5.76
CA GLU A 193 -27.49 25.61 5.84
C GLU A 193 -27.53 24.46 6.86
N LEU A 194 -28.14 24.69 8.04
CA LEU A 194 -28.34 23.62 9.04
C LEU A 194 -29.23 22.49 8.52
N THR A 195 -30.30 22.81 7.80
CA THR A 195 -31.15 21.75 7.22
C THR A 195 -30.45 21.00 6.09
N GLN A 196 -29.60 21.68 5.32
CA GLN A 196 -28.82 21.09 4.25
C GLN A 196 -27.75 20.16 4.80
N THR A 197 -26.93 20.64 5.74
CA THR A 197 -25.90 19.84 6.41
C THR A 197 -26.50 18.62 7.11
N ARG A 198 -27.69 18.73 7.71
CA ARG A 198 -28.39 17.58 8.30
C ARG A 198 -28.76 16.52 7.27
N ARG A 199 -29.19 16.91 6.06
CA ARG A 199 -29.48 15.96 4.97
C ARG A 199 -28.20 15.31 4.46
N GLU A 200 -27.15 16.10 4.25
CA GLU A 200 -25.85 15.60 3.80
C GLU A 200 -25.23 14.62 4.80
N LEU A 201 -25.38 14.87 6.11
CA LEU A 201 -24.96 13.94 7.16
C LEU A 201 -25.79 12.65 7.17
N ALA A 202 -27.09 12.73 6.91
CA ALA A 202 -27.93 11.55 6.78
C ALA A 202 -27.53 10.70 5.56
N ASP A 203 -27.32 11.33 4.41
CA ASP A 203 -26.86 10.65 3.19
C ASP A 203 -25.46 10.03 3.39
N MET A 204 -24.58 10.71 4.12
CA MET A 204 -23.25 10.20 4.46
C MET A 204 -23.34 9.00 5.42
N ALA A 205 -24.24 9.04 6.41
CA ALA A 205 -24.48 7.93 7.31
C ALA A 205 -25.02 6.70 6.57
N ASP A 206 -25.96 6.88 5.65
CA ASP A 206 -26.48 5.79 4.81
C ASP A 206 -25.39 5.21 3.91
N LYS A 207 -24.51 6.06 3.36
CA LYS A 207 -23.37 5.60 2.56
C LYS A 207 -22.36 4.80 3.38
N VAL A 208 -22.10 5.22 4.62
CA VAL A 208 -21.20 4.49 5.54
C VAL A 208 -21.80 3.12 5.87
N LEU A 209 -23.09 3.05 6.21
CA LEU A 209 -23.78 1.78 6.44
C LEU A 209 -23.67 0.81 5.25
N ARG A 210 -23.86 1.30 4.02
CA ARG A 210 -23.70 0.47 2.82
C ARG A 210 -22.27 -0.04 2.64
N LEU A 211 -21.27 0.81 2.88
CA LEU A 211 -19.87 0.41 2.79
C LEU A 211 -19.48 -0.60 3.88
N GLU A 212 -20.06 -0.49 5.08
CA GLU A 212 -19.89 -1.48 6.14
C GLU A 212 -20.52 -2.83 5.77
N ASP A 213 -21.70 -2.83 5.18
CA ASP A 213 -22.35 -4.05 4.69
C ASP A 213 -21.56 -4.71 3.55
N GLU A 214 -21.07 -3.92 2.59
CA GLU A 214 -20.19 -4.42 1.52
C GLU A 214 -18.90 -5.01 2.09
N ARG A 215 -18.29 -4.33 3.08
CA ARG A 215 -17.10 -4.84 3.74
C ARG A 215 -17.36 -6.17 4.44
N ARG A 216 -18.48 -6.32 5.15
CA ARG A 216 -18.86 -7.60 5.79
C ARG A 216 -19.02 -8.71 4.76
N ARG A 217 -19.66 -8.43 3.62
CA ARG A 217 -19.80 -9.42 2.53
C ARG A 217 -18.45 -9.88 2.00
N ILE A 218 -17.49 -8.96 1.82
CA ILE A 218 -16.14 -9.29 1.37
C ILE A 218 -15.42 -10.16 2.42
N GLU A 219 -15.57 -9.84 3.71
CA GLU A 219 -14.99 -10.65 4.80
C GLU A 219 -15.58 -12.08 4.82
N ASP A 220 -16.90 -12.23 4.63
CA ASP A 220 -17.56 -13.54 4.53
C ASP A 220 -17.08 -14.33 3.29
N GLU A 221 -16.90 -13.67 2.14
CA GLU A 221 -16.37 -14.30 0.93
C GLU A 221 -14.92 -14.77 1.13
N GLN A 222 -14.07 -13.95 1.77
CA GLN A 222 -12.70 -14.33 2.09
C GLN A 222 -12.64 -15.55 3.01
N GLN A 223 -13.53 -15.63 4.00
CA GLN A 223 -13.62 -16.81 4.86
C GLN A 223 -13.98 -18.07 4.05
N ARG A 224 -14.95 -17.98 3.14
CA ARG A 224 -15.30 -19.10 2.24
C ARG A 224 -14.14 -19.52 1.35
N PHE A 225 -13.38 -18.56 0.80
CA PHE A 225 -12.19 -18.88 0.01
C PHE A 225 -11.11 -19.59 0.85
N SER A 226 -10.92 -19.17 2.11
CA SER A 226 -9.99 -19.84 3.03
C SER A 226 -10.43 -21.27 3.34
N GLU A 227 -11.73 -21.51 3.57
CA GLU A 227 -12.26 -22.85 3.80
C GLU A 227 -12.05 -23.77 2.59
N ILE A 228 -12.31 -23.25 1.38
CA ILE A 228 -12.08 -23.99 0.13
C ILE A 228 -10.58 -24.29 -0.04
N HIS A 229 -9.71 -23.33 0.26
CA HIS A 229 -8.27 -23.53 0.17
C HIS A 229 -7.79 -24.66 1.10
N ASN A 230 -8.24 -24.65 2.36
CA ASN A 230 -7.93 -25.70 3.32
C ASN A 230 -8.45 -27.08 2.86
N LEU A 231 -9.63 -27.11 2.22
CA LEU A 231 -10.19 -28.36 1.68
C LEU A 231 -9.38 -28.88 0.49
N ILE A 232 -8.90 -27.98 -0.38
CA ILE A 232 -8.02 -28.35 -1.50
C ILE A 232 -6.69 -28.90 -0.97
N GLU A 233 -6.13 -28.28 0.07
CA GLU A 233 -4.90 -28.76 0.72
C GLU A 233 -5.08 -30.16 1.33
N ASP A 234 -6.18 -30.43 2.04
CA ASP A 234 -6.49 -31.78 2.55
C ASP A 234 -6.67 -32.81 1.42
N ILE A 235 -7.27 -32.41 0.29
CA ILE A 235 -7.38 -33.28 -0.90
C ILE A 235 -6.00 -33.58 -1.47
N PHE A 236 -5.11 -32.60 -1.60
CA PHE A 236 -3.74 -32.83 -2.08
C PHE A 236 -2.96 -33.74 -1.14
N ASP A 237 -3.08 -33.55 0.17
CA ASP A 237 -2.44 -34.44 1.15
C ASP A 237 -2.96 -35.87 1.04
N ARG A 238 -4.26 -36.06 0.83
CA ARG A 238 -4.85 -37.39 0.58
C ARG A 238 -4.36 -38.00 -0.72
N LEU A 239 -4.26 -37.21 -1.79
CA LEU A 239 -3.73 -37.67 -3.08
C LEU A 239 -2.25 -38.08 -2.97
N ASN A 240 -1.43 -37.28 -2.30
CA ASN A 240 -0.03 -37.62 -2.02
C ASN A 240 0.08 -38.93 -1.22
N ARG A 241 -0.81 -39.15 -0.23
CA ARG A 241 -0.86 -40.43 0.49
C ARG A 241 -1.31 -41.60 -0.39
N LEU A 242 -2.20 -41.36 -1.35
CA LEU A 242 -2.63 -42.38 -2.31
C LEU A 242 -1.49 -42.74 -3.27
N GLU A 243 -0.70 -41.77 -3.71
CA GLU A 243 0.49 -41.99 -4.52
C GLU A 243 1.52 -42.88 -3.81
N LEU A 244 1.61 -42.83 -2.47
CA LEU A 244 2.44 -43.76 -1.69
C LEU A 244 1.93 -45.21 -1.70
N PHE A 245 0.69 -45.47 -2.09
CA PHE A 245 0.18 -46.84 -2.26
C PHE A 245 0.56 -47.45 -3.62
N ASP A 246 0.82 -46.64 -4.65
CA ASP A 246 1.26 -47.15 -5.96
C ASP A 246 2.56 -47.99 -5.91
N PRO A 247 3.65 -47.57 -5.24
CA PRO A 247 4.85 -48.40 -5.14
C PRO A 247 4.57 -49.69 -4.35
N ARG A 248 3.65 -49.65 -3.39
CA ARG A 248 3.23 -50.83 -2.63
C ARG A 248 2.40 -51.80 -3.48
N ILE A 249 1.56 -51.30 -4.37
CA ILE A 249 0.83 -52.13 -5.34
C ILE A 249 1.82 -52.78 -6.31
N GLN A 250 2.78 -52.01 -6.84
CA GLN A 250 3.82 -52.53 -7.73
C GLN A 250 4.67 -53.61 -7.06
N SER A 251 5.04 -53.45 -5.79
CA SER A 251 5.78 -54.49 -5.06
C SER A 251 4.95 -55.77 -4.90
N LEU A 252 3.65 -55.65 -4.59
CA LEU A 252 2.75 -56.80 -4.47
C LEU A 252 2.52 -57.50 -5.82
N GLU A 253 2.50 -56.77 -6.92
CA GLU A 253 2.43 -57.35 -8.26
C GLU A 253 3.72 -58.11 -8.63
N ALA A 254 4.89 -57.54 -8.29
CA ALA A 254 6.17 -58.22 -8.46
C ALA A 254 6.23 -59.53 -7.66
N ASP A 255 5.80 -59.53 -6.40
CA ASP A 255 5.72 -60.73 -5.56
C ASP A 255 4.78 -61.78 -6.17
N ARG A 256 3.63 -61.34 -6.69
CA ARG A 256 2.68 -62.23 -7.39
C ARG A 256 3.31 -62.91 -8.60
N HIS A 257 4.10 -62.17 -9.39
CA HIS A 257 4.83 -62.74 -10.53
C HIS A 257 5.89 -63.76 -10.08
N GLN A 258 6.64 -63.46 -9.01
CA GLN A 258 7.62 -64.39 -8.45
C GLN A 258 6.97 -65.70 -7.98
N LEU A 259 5.83 -65.63 -7.29
CA LEU A 259 5.08 -66.81 -6.87
C LEU A 259 4.60 -67.64 -8.06
N HIS A 260 4.16 -67.00 -9.14
CA HIS A 260 3.75 -67.71 -10.36
C HIS A 260 4.93 -68.44 -11.01
N ASN A 261 6.09 -67.79 -11.10
CA ASN A 261 7.31 -68.40 -11.62
C ASN A 261 7.77 -69.59 -10.76
N LEU A 262 7.71 -69.45 -9.43
CA LEU A 262 8.02 -70.53 -8.50
C LEU A 262 7.06 -71.72 -8.69
N GLN A 263 5.77 -71.45 -8.86
CA GLN A 263 4.78 -72.48 -9.14
C GLN A 263 5.08 -73.23 -10.45
N GLN A 264 5.48 -72.52 -11.52
CA GLN A 264 5.86 -73.14 -12.79
C GLN A 264 7.13 -73.99 -12.64
N ASN A 265 8.15 -73.47 -11.95
CA ASN A 265 9.40 -74.19 -11.69
C ASN A 265 9.16 -75.45 -10.86
N LEU A 266 8.33 -75.39 -9.82
CA LEU A 266 7.96 -76.57 -9.04
C LEU A 266 7.22 -77.61 -9.89
N ARG A 267 6.32 -77.19 -10.79
CA ARG A 267 5.65 -78.13 -11.71
C ARG A 267 6.65 -78.81 -12.64
N GLN A 268 7.58 -78.06 -13.23
CA GLN A 268 8.62 -78.63 -14.09
C GLN A 268 9.54 -79.56 -13.32
N PHE A 269 9.95 -79.18 -12.11
CA PHE A 269 10.77 -80.01 -11.24
C PHE A 269 10.07 -81.32 -10.87
N LEU A 270 8.80 -81.27 -10.47
CA LEU A 270 8.01 -82.47 -10.15
C LEU A 270 7.82 -83.37 -11.38
N LEU A 271 7.58 -82.80 -12.56
CA LEU A 271 7.52 -83.57 -13.81
C LEU A 271 8.85 -84.23 -14.14
N GLY A 272 9.97 -83.51 -13.99
CA GLY A 272 11.31 -84.04 -14.20
C GLY A 272 11.65 -85.15 -13.20
N LEU A 273 11.32 -84.96 -11.92
CA LEU A 273 11.50 -85.97 -10.88
C LEU A 273 10.65 -87.21 -11.14
N HIS A 274 9.40 -87.04 -11.58
CA HIS A 274 8.52 -88.14 -11.94
C HIS A 274 9.05 -88.92 -13.17
N GLN A 275 9.55 -88.22 -14.18
CA GLN A 275 10.18 -88.86 -15.34
C GLN A 275 11.44 -89.63 -14.93
N GLN A 276 12.29 -89.03 -14.10
CA GLN A 276 13.50 -89.67 -13.58
C GLN A 276 13.16 -90.90 -12.74
N ALA A 277 12.20 -90.79 -11.81
CA ALA A 277 11.73 -91.93 -11.01
C ALA A 277 11.18 -93.06 -11.88
N ARG A 278 10.45 -92.73 -12.96
CA ARG A 278 9.96 -93.72 -13.92
C ARG A 278 11.09 -94.42 -14.66
N ILE A 279 12.12 -93.69 -15.12
CA ILE A 279 13.30 -94.27 -15.77
C ILE A 279 14.02 -95.21 -14.80
N TYR A 280 14.28 -94.78 -13.55
CA TYR A 280 14.93 -95.62 -12.54
C TYR A 280 14.13 -96.90 -12.23
N LEU A 281 12.80 -96.80 -12.11
CA LEU A 281 11.94 -97.97 -11.87
C LEU A 281 11.94 -98.92 -13.06
N GLN A 282 11.90 -98.40 -14.29
CA GLN A 282 11.96 -99.20 -15.51
C GLN A 282 13.33 -99.89 -15.67
N GLU A 283 14.43 -99.17 -15.41
CA GLU A 283 15.78 -99.73 -15.43
C GLU A 283 16.00 -100.78 -14.33
N SER A 284 15.32 -100.63 -13.17
CA SER A 284 15.33 -101.66 -12.12
C SER A 284 14.50 -102.89 -12.48
N ALA A 285 13.43 -102.75 -13.26
CA ALA A 285 12.59 -103.86 -13.72
C ALA A 285 13.29 -104.65 -14.84
N ASP A 286 13.91 -103.98 -15.81
CA ASP A 286 14.66 -104.63 -16.89
C ASP A 286 15.85 -105.43 -16.33
N ARG A 287 16.51 -104.93 -15.27
CA ARG A 287 17.59 -105.67 -14.58
C ARG A 287 17.13 -106.90 -13.80
N THR A 288 15.86 -107.01 -13.45
CA THR A 288 15.29 -108.20 -12.79
C THR A 288 14.79 -109.26 -13.77
N GLU A 289 14.62 -108.94 -15.05
CA GLU A 289 14.23 -109.89 -16.10
C GLU A 289 15.44 -110.58 -16.78
N ASP A 290 16.65 -110.03 -16.62
CA ASP A 290 17.92 -110.58 -17.13
C ASP A 290 18.70 -111.48 -16.14
N GLN A 291 18.07 -111.94 -15.04
CA GLN A 291 18.60 -112.94 -14.10
C GLN A 291 17.76 -114.22 -14.09
#